data_AF-A0A923ZJB7-F1
#
_entry.id   AF-A0A923ZJB7-F1
#
_cell.length_a   1.000
_cell.length_b   1.000
_cell.length_c   1.000
_cell.angle_alpha   90.00
_cell.angle_beta   90.00
_cell.angle_gamma   90.00
#
_symmetry.space_group_name_H-M   'P 1'
#
loop_
_entity.id
_entity.type
_entity.pdbx_description
1 polymer ?
#
loop_
_entity_poly.entity_id
_entity_poly.type
_entity_poly.pdbx_seq_one_letter_code
_entity_poly.pdbx_strand_id
1 'polypeptide(L)'
;MSLKSFLNKIANFFANIFNKLLPELQNAVHIGVTITEAIKTFDTKNGVIVDILTAIIPGDVDDLIKTKLREALPKIVVELKLVDATLGLTDPAEIMAAAVKVIQGLDGNTNSAFLHSFSVLAAQVAADGKLDFGDGVYLLQWYYDHKK
;
A
#
# COMPACT_ATOMS: atom_id res chain seq x y z
N MET A 1 -20.93 -17.03 23.77
CA MET A 1 -20.10 -15.85 23.41
C MET A 1 -20.71 -15.21 22.18
N SER A 2 -20.91 -13.89 22.16
CA SER A 2 -21.45 -13.20 20.98
C SER A 2 -20.34 -12.93 19.96
N LEU A 3 -20.69 -12.86 18.67
CA LEU A 3 -19.78 -12.45 17.58
C LEU A 3 -19.03 -11.15 17.90
N LYS A 4 -19.70 -10.20 18.57
CA LYS A 4 -19.12 -8.92 18.98
C LYS A 4 -18.00 -9.09 20.01
N SER A 5 -18.13 -10.04 20.93
CA SER A 5 -17.09 -10.38 21.91
C SER A 5 -15.89 -11.08 21.27
N PHE A 6 -16.12 -11.89 20.24
CA PHE A 6 -15.07 -12.57 19.49
C PHE A 6 -14.28 -11.59 18.61
N LEU A 7 -14.96 -10.71 17.87
CA LEU A 7 -14.34 -9.65 17.07
C LEU A 7 -13.53 -8.68 17.93
N ASN A 8 -14.04 -8.27 19.10
CA ASN A 8 -13.28 -7.42 20.02
C ASN A 8 -12.03 -8.10 20.58
N LYS A 9 -12.06 -9.42 20.80
CA LYS A 9 -10.86 -10.17 21.22
C LYS A 9 -9.81 -10.22 20.12
N ILE A 10 -10.25 -10.40 18.87
CA ILE A 10 -9.39 -10.40 17.70
C ILE A 10 -8.78 -9.01 17.48
N ALA A 11 -9.58 -7.95 17.54
CA ALA A 11 -9.11 -6.56 17.42
C ALA A 11 -8.12 -6.20 18.53
N ASN A 12 -8.38 -6.60 19.78
CA ASN A 12 -7.46 -6.38 20.91
C ASN A 12 -6.18 -7.21 20.81
N PHE A 13 -6.26 -8.40 20.23
CA PHE A 13 -5.09 -9.23 19.94
C PHE A 13 -4.18 -8.54 18.92
N PHE A 14 -4.74 -8.01 17.84
CA PHE A 14 -3.99 -7.25 16.85
C PHE A 14 -3.49 -5.90 17.38
N ALA A 15 -4.26 -5.20 18.23
CA ALA A 15 -3.80 -3.99 18.90
C ALA A 15 -2.56 -4.26 19.77
N ASN A 16 -2.55 -5.40 20.46
CA ASN A 16 -1.39 -5.80 21.26
C ASN A 16 -0.19 -6.21 20.41
N ILE A 17 -0.40 -6.79 19.22
CA ILE A 17 0.71 -7.09 18.30
C ILE A 17 1.24 -5.78 17.71
N PHE A 18 0.37 -4.90 17.22
CA PHE A 18 0.76 -3.62 16.62
C PHE A 18 1.49 -2.72 17.63
N ASN A 19 0.96 -2.57 18.85
CA ASN A 19 1.60 -1.77 19.91
C ASN A 19 2.91 -2.36 20.45
N LYS A 20 3.21 -3.63 20.13
CA LYS A 20 4.48 -4.28 20.46
C LYS A 20 5.48 -4.29 19.31
N LEU A 21 5.07 -3.83 18.11
CA LEU A 21 6.00 -3.67 17.00
C LEU A 21 7.01 -2.57 17.29
N LEU A 22 8.20 -2.76 16.74
CA LEU A 22 9.19 -1.70 16.64
C LEU A 22 8.55 -0.48 15.93
N PRO A 23 8.79 0.75 16.39
CA PRO A 23 8.27 1.97 15.75
C PRO A 23 8.55 2.03 14.24
N GLU A 24 9.67 1.45 13.80
CA GLU A 24 10.03 1.28 12.38
C GLU A 24 8.96 0.52 11.58
N LEU A 25 8.39 -0.54 12.14
CA LEU A 25 7.37 -1.37 11.48
C LEU A 25 6.02 -0.68 11.47
N GLN A 26 5.65 0.03 12.54
CA GLN A 26 4.44 0.86 12.56
C GLN A 26 4.52 1.97 11.51
N ASN A 27 5.70 2.61 11.38
CA ASN A 27 5.95 3.61 10.36
C ASN A 27 5.88 3.02 8.95
N ALA A 28 6.43 1.82 8.74
CA ALA A 28 6.34 1.13 7.46
C ALA A 28 4.89 0.83 7.04
N VAL A 29 4.04 0.36 7.97
CA VAL A 29 2.60 0.17 7.72
C VAL A 29 1.93 1.50 7.40
N HIS A 30 2.26 2.57 8.12
CA HIS A 30 1.74 3.90 7.83
C HIS A 30 2.11 4.38 6.42
N ILE A 31 3.38 4.22 6.00
CA ILE A 31 3.86 4.56 4.66
C ILE A 31 3.06 3.79 3.59
N GLY A 32 2.91 2.47 3.74
CA GLY A 32 2.14 1.65 2.80
C GLY A 32 0.70 2.12 2.62
N VAL A 33 0.03 2.48 3.73
CA VAL A 33 -1.33 3.02 3.69
C VAL A 33 -1.37 4.39 3.03
N THR A 34 -0.44 5.28 3.35
CA THR A 34 -0.40 6.63 2.78
C THR A 34 -0.22 6.60 1.27
N ILE A 35 0.66 5.74 0.75
CA ILE A 35 0.84 5.53 -0.70
C ILE A 35 -0.47 5.04 -1.33
N THR A 36 -1.14 4.08 -0.67
CA THR A 36 -2.42 3.52 -1.13
C THR A 36 -3.52 4.57 -1.20
N GLU A 37 -3.63 5.44 -0.19
CA GLU A 37 -4.59 6.56 -0.19
C GLU A 37 -4.23 7.61 -1.25
N ALA A 38 -2.95 7.87 -1.48
CA ALA A 38 -2.50 8.74 -2.55
C ALA A 38 -2.92 8.20 -3.92
N ILE A 39 -2.81 6.89 -4.16
CA ILE A 39 -3.28 6.24 -5.41
C ILE A 39 -4.79 6.42 -5.62
N LYS A 40 -5.60 6.27 -4.57
CA LYS A 40 -7.06 6.46 -4.66
C LYS A 40 -7.44 7.88 -5.06
N THR A 41 -6.67 8.87 -4.62
CA THR A 41 -6.97 10.30 -4.78
C THR A 41 -6.19 10.98 -5.90
N PHE A 42 -5.21 10.30 -6.49
CA PHE A 42 -4.36 10.84 -7.56
C PHE A 42 -5.17 11.21 -8.80
N ASP A 43 -5.01 12.45 -9.25
CA ASP A 43 -5.72 12.97 -10.40
C ASP A 43 -5.02 12.59 -11.71
N THR A 44 -5.49 11.51 -12.34
CA THR A 44 -5.02 11.05 -13.65
C THR A 44 -5.55 11.87 -14.83
N LYS A 45 -6.49 12.80 -14.62
CA LYS A 45 -7.20 13.51 -15.69
C LYS A 45 -6.51 14.79 -16.15
N ASN A 46 -5.69 15.40 -15.29
CA ASN A 46 -5.13 16.72 -15.56
C ASN A 46 -3.86 16.76 -16.42
N GLY A 47 -3.42 15.63 -16.98
CA GLY A 47 -2.38 15.58 -18.03
C GLY A 47 -0.98 16.05 -17.61
N VAL A 48 -0.83 16.63 -16.41
CA VAL A 48 0.47 16.90 -15.82
C VAL A 48 1.00 15.57 -15.30
N ILE A 49 1.91 14.98 -16.07
CA ILE A 49 2.79 13.90 -15.62
C ILE A 49 3.76 14.55 -14.61
N VAL A 50 3.25 14.94 -13.44
CA VAL A 50 4.09 15.04 -12.26
C VAL A 50 4.59 13.62 -12.03
N ASP A 51 5.88 13.46 -11.72
CA ASP A 51 6.44 12.17 -11.36
C ASP A 51 5.53 11.49 -10.33
N ILE A 52 4.74 10.51 -10.79
CA ILE A 52 3.67 9.90 -10.00
C ILE A 52 4.25 9.22 -8.77
N LEU A 53 5.48 8.70 -8.87
CA LEU A 53 6.20 8.13 -7.74
C LEU A 53 6.52 9.21 -6.71
N THR A 54 6.96 10.39 -7.14
CA THR A 54 7.18 11.52 -6.22
C THR A 54 5.87 12.06 -5.62
N ALA A 55 4.74 11.94 -6.33
CA ALA A 55 3.44 12.36 -5.81
C ALA A 55 2.83 11.37 -4.79
N ILE A 56 3.01 10.05 -5.00
CA ILE A 56 2.43 9.03 -4.13
C ILE A 56 3.33 8.63 -2.96
N ILE A 57 4.66 8.77 -3.10
CA ILE A 57 5.60 8.49 -2.01
C ILE A 57 5.68 9.72 -1.09
N PRO A 58 5.41 9.56 0.23
CA PRO A 58 5.47 10.69 1.15
C PRO A 58 6.88 11.31 1.21
N GLY A 59 6.96 12.64 1.16
CA GLY A 59 8.23 13.36 1.06
C GLY A 59 9.09 13.32 2.33
N ASP A 60 8.47 13.03 3.48
CA ASP A 60 9.08 12.91 4.81
C ASP A 60 9.72 11.53 5.08
N VAL A 61 9.60 10.59 4.13
CA VAL A 61 10.24 9.27 4.19
C VAL A 61 11.76 9.39 4.01
N ASP A 62 12.53 8.51 4.64
CA ASP A 62 13.97 8.40 4.45
C ASP A 62 14.34 8.13 2.98
N ASP A 63 15.44 8.72 2.49
CA ASP A 63 15.81 8.66 1.06
C ASP A 63 16.19 7.25 0.58
N LEU A 64 16.73 6.40 1.46
CA LEU A 64 16.98 4.99 1.14
C LEU A 64 15.66 4.25 0.92
N ILE A 65 14.68 4.49 1.79
CA ILE A 65 13.34 3.90 1.69
C ILE A 65 12.61 4.42 0.45
N LYS A 66 12.70 5.72 0.15
CA LYS A 66 12.14 6.31 -1.08
C LYS A 66 12.70 5.62 -2.33
N THR A 67 14.00 5.36 -2.36
CA THR A 67 14.66 4.70 -3.49
C THR A 67 14.13 3.27 -3.67
N LYS A 68 14.06 2.51 -2.57
CA LYS A 68 13.48 1.15 -2.58
C LYS A 68 12.03 1.14 -3.06
N LEU A 69 11.21 2.10 -2.58
CA LEU A 69 9.82 2.23 -3.02
C LEU A 69 9.72 2.59 -4.50
N ARG A 70 10.52 3.53 -5.00
CA ARG A 70 10.54 3.89 -6.43
C ARG A 70 10.86 2.70 -7.34
N GLU A 71 11.74 1.81 -6.91
CA GLU A 71 12.10 0.61 -7.67
C GLU A 71 11.07 -0.52 -7.54
N ALA A 72 10.45 -0.68 -6.37
CA ALA A 72 9.58 -1.81 -6.07
C ALA A 72 8.12 -1.60 -6.47
N LEU A 73 7.58 -0.39 -6.31
CA LEU A 73 6.17 -0.11 -6.61
C LEU A 73 5.76 -0.47 -8.05
N PRO A 74 6.55 -0.12 -9.10
CA PRO A 74 6.25 -0.52 -10.48
C PRO A 74 6.26 -2.05 -10.66
N LYS A 75 7.15 -2.77 -9.96
CA LYS A 75 7.23 -4.23 -10.04
C LYS A 75 6.01 -4.86 -9.36
N ILE A 76 5.63 -4.35 -8.19
CA ILE A 76 4.46 -4.80 -7.43
C ILE A 76 3.19 -4.71 -8.29
N VAL A 77 2.96 -3.59 -8.99
CA VAL A 77 1.75 -3.44 -9.82
C VAL A 77 1.74 -4.37 -11.04
N VAL A 78 2.92 -4.70 -11.59
CA VAL A 78 3.05 -5.69 -12.67
C VAL A 78 2.83 -7.12 -12.16
N GLU A 79 3.42 -7.47 -11.01
CA GLU A 79 3.29 -8.80 -10.38
C GLU A 79 1.86 -9.11 -9.93
N LEU A 80 1.14 -8.09 -9.45
CA LEU A 80 -0.28 -8.20 -9.13
C LEU A 80 -1.17 -8.32 -10.39
N LYS A 81 -0.55 -8.44 -11.58
CA LYS A 81 -1.18 -8.66 -12.91
C LYS A 81 -2.28 -7.66 -13.24
N LEU A 82 -2.19 -6.45 -12.70
CA LEU A 82 -3.25 -5.48 -12.87
C LEU A 82 -3.37 -4.98 -14.31
N VAL A 83 -2.31 -5.02 -15.10
CA VAL A 83 -2.26 -4.18 -16.29
C VAL A 83 -1.65 -4.94 -17.46
N ASP A 84 -2.49 -5.63 -18.25
CA ASP A 84 -2.10 -5.98 -19.62
C ASP A 84 -1.71 -4.73 -20.43
N ALA A 85 -2.22 -3.56 -20.04
CA ALA A 85 -1.85 -2.26 -20.62
C ALA A 85 -0.47 -1.72 -20.19
N THR A 86 0.28 -2.39 -19.29
CA THR A 86 1.70 -2.08 -19.01
C THR A 86 2.64 -2.98 -19.80
N LEU A 87 2.11 -3.97 -20.54
CA LEU A 87 2.91 -4.81 -21.42
C LEU A 87 3.60 -3.92 -22.47
N GLY A 88 4.93 -3.80 -22.35
CA GLY A 88 5.78 -2.99 -23.23
C GLY A 88 6.16 -1.61 -22.69
N LEU A 89 5.66 -1.20 -21.53
CA LEU A 89 6.15 0.00 -20.84
C LEU A 89 7.44 -0.33 -20.09
N THR A 90 8.46 0.53 -20.24
CA THR A 90 9.75 0.37 -19.56
C THR A 90 10.03 1.47 -18.54
N ASP A 91 9.31 2.59 -18.62
CA ASP A 91 9.44 3.69 -17.65
C ASP A 91 8.62 3.38 -16.38
N PRO A 92 9.26 3.29 -15.20
CA PRO A 92 8.59 3.19 -13.90
C PRO A 92 7.42 4.16 -13.69
N ALA A 93 7.55 5.40 -14.15
CA ALA A 93 6.51 6.41 -13.97
C ALA A 93 5.30 6.13 -14.87
N GLU A 94 5.52 5.74 -16.12
CA GLU A 94 4.45 5.34 -17.04
C GLU A 94 3.74 4.07 -16.57
N ILE A 95 4.49 3.08 -16.06
CA ILE A 95 3.94 1.85 -15.48
C ILE A 95 3.00 2.17 -14.33
N MET A 96 3.43 3.03 -13.40
CA MET A 96 2.62 3.43 -12.26
C MET A 96 1.41 4.26 -12.68
N ALA A 97 1.54 5.16 -13.66
CA ALA A 97 0.41 5.93 -14.18
C ALA A 97 -0.67 5.04 -14.80
N ALA A 98 -0.27 4.05 -15.59
CA ALA A 98 -1.18 3.06 -16.15
C ALA A 98 -1.84 2.21 -15.06
N ALA A 99 -1.06 1.78 -14.05
CA ALA A 99 -1.59 1.04 -12.90
C ALA A 99 -2.62 1.85 -12.10
N VAL A 100 -2.34 3.10 -11.76
CA VAL A 100 -3.28 3.97 -11.04
C VAL A 100 -4.59 4.12 -11.81
N LYS A 101 -4.52 4.32 -13.13
CA LYS A 101 -5.71 4.42 -13.97
C LYS A 101 -6.55 3.12 -13.97
N VAL A 102 -5.89 1.96 -14.03
CA VAL A 102 -6.61 0.68 -13.94
C VAL A 102 -7.24 0.49 -12.58
N ILE A 103 -6.49 0.72 -11.50
CA ILE A 103 -6.96 0.58 -10.12
C ILE A 103 -8.22 1.42 -9.91
N GLN A 104 -8.20 2.68 -10.32
CA GLN A 104 -9.35 3.59 -10.23
C GLN A 104 -10.55 3.16 -11.10
N GLY A 105 -10.32 2.35 -12.13
CA GLY A 105 -11.36 1.80 -13.00
C GLY A 105 -11.95 0.45 -12.55
N LEU A 106 -11.36 -0.22 -11.55
CA LEU A 106 -11.86 -1.49 -11.01
C LEU A 106 -13.15 -1.31 -10.21
N ASP A 107 -13.99 -2.35 -10.20
CA ASP A 107 -15.19 -2.42 -9.38
C ASP A 107 -14.85 -2.57 -7.88
N GLY A 108 -15.74 -2.10 -7.01
CA GLY A 108 -15.42 -1.82 -5.60
C GLY A 108 -14.81 -2.97 -4.79
N ASN A 109 -15.20 -4.22 -5.05
CA ASN A 109 -14.64 -5.37 -4.33
C ASN A 109 -13.24 -5.75 -4.82
N THR A 110 -13.03 -5.76 -6.14
CA THR A 110 -11.74 -6.04 -6.77
C THR A 110 -10.74 -4.93 -6.46
N ASN A 111 -11.19 -3.67 -6.49
CA ASN A 111 -10.43 -2.50 -6.09
C ASN A 111 -9.95 -2.59 -4.63
N SER A 112 -10.83 -2.96 -3.70
CA SER A 112 -10.51 -3.05 -2.27
C SER A 112 -9.47 -4.15 -1.96
N ALA A 113 -9.66 -5.36 -2.50
CA ALA A 113 -8.71 -6.46 -2.31
C ALA A 113 -7.33 -6.15 -2.91
N PHE A 114 -7.32 -5.47 -4.06
CA PHE A 114 -6.10 -5.01 -4.68
C PHE A 114 -5.38 -3.98 -3.82
N LEU A 115 -6.06 -2.90 -3.42
CA LEU A 115 -5.47 -1.82 -2.64
C LEU A 115 -4.97 -2.31 -1.28
N HIS A 116 -5.66 -3.29 -0.70
CA HIS A 116 -5.19 -3.97 0.51
C HIS A 116 -3.86 -4.70 0.26
N SER A 117 -3.80 -5.54 -0.78
CA SER A 117 -2.58 -6.30 -1.12
C SER A 117 -1.41 -5.37 -1.48
N PHE A 118 -1.69 -4.30 -2.23
CA PHE A 118 -0.71 -3.27 -2.58
C PHE A 118 -0.16 -2.56 -1.34
N SER A 119 -1.04 -2.17 -0.41
CA SER A 119 -0.64 -1.50 0.83
C SER A 119 0.27 -2.39 1.69
N VAL A 120 -0.01 -3.70 1.77
CA VAL A 120 0.85 -4.66 2.45
C VAL A 120 2.22 -4.71 1.80
N LEU A 121 2.30 -4.91 0.48
CA LEU A 121 3.56 -5.03 -0.24
C LEU A 121 4.39 -3.73 -0.15
N ALA A 122 3.75 -2.57 -0.24
CA ALA A 122 4.40 -1.29 -0.02
C ALA A 122 4.96 -1.15 1.41
N ALA A 123 4.21 -1.61 2.42
CA ALA A 123 4.68 -1.64 3.80
C ALA A 123 5.85 -2.61 4.01
N GLN A 124 5.88 -3.76 3.31
CA GLN A 124 7.01 -4.69 3.38
C GLN A 124 8.31 -4.09 2.81
N VAL A 125 8.20 -3.35 1.70
CA VAL A 125 9.32 -2.62 1.12
C VAL A 125 9.81 -1.54 2.07
N ALA A 126 8.89 -0.78 2.69
CA ALA A 126 9.23 0.24 3.68
C ALA A 126 9.85 -0.35 4.96
N ALA A 127 9.48 -1.59 5.32
CA ALA A 127 10.04 -2.34 6.44
C ALA A 127 11.36 -3.05 6.11
N ASP A 128 11.86 -2.92 4.88
CA ASP A 128 13.08 -3.60 4.41
C ASP A 128 13.05 -5.12 4.59
N GLY A 129 11.90 -5.74 4.29
CA GLY A 129 11.72 -7.20 4.43
C GLY A 129 11.62 -7.69 5.88
N LYS A 130 11.65 -6.81 6.88
CA LYS A 130 11.39 -7.15 8.30
C LYS A 130 9.91 -7.43 8.59
N LEU A 131 9.04 -7.15 7.62
CA LEU A 131 7.60 -7.42 7.68
C LEU A 131 7.27 -8.55 6.71
N ASP A 132 6.76 -9.66 7.23
CA ASP A 132 6.22 -10.73 6.38
C ASP A 132 4.83 -10.36 5.85
N PHE A 133 4.42 -10.97 4.73
CA PHE A 133 3.15 -10.65 4.07
C PHE A 133 1.97 -11.00 4.97
N GLY A 134 2.03 -12.15 5.66
CA GLY A 134 0.99 -12.57 6.60
C GLY A 134 0.81 -11.57 7.73
N ASP A 135 1.92 -11.15 8.35
CA ASP A 135 1.92 -10.14 9.40
C ASP A 135 1.42 -8.77 8.87
N GLY A 136 1.83 -8.39 7.67
CA GLY A 136 1.43 -7.14 7.03
C GLY A 136 -0.07 -7.04 6.79
N VAL A 137 -0.73 -8.14 6.36
CA VAL A 137 -2.20 -8.20 6.22
C VAL A 137 -2.90 -7.89 7.54
N TYR A 138 -2.45 -8.50 8.63
CA TYR A 138 -3.06 -8.32 9.95
C TYR A 138 -2.88 -6.92 10.52
N LEU A 139 -1.68 -6.36 10.35
CA LEU A 139 -1.36 -5.01 10.83
C LEU A 139 -2.05 -3.94 10.02
N LEU A 140 -2.17 -4.14 8.72
CA LEU A 140 -2.89 -3.25 7.83
C LEU A 140 -4.39 -3.23 8.16
N GLN A 141 -5.00 -4.40 8.38
CA GLN A 141 -6.39 -4.47 8.81
C GLN A 141 -6.61 -3.74 10.13
N TRP A 142 -5.72 -3.94 11.12
CA TRP A 142 -5.79 -3.21 12.37
C TRP A 142 -5.68 -1.70 12.18
N TYR A 143 -4.73 -1.24 11.35
CA TYR A 143 -4.53 0.17 11.06
C TYR A 143 -5.81 0.78 10.46
N TYR A 144 -6.46 0.12 9.49
CA TYR A 144 -7.73 0.60 8.94
C TYR A 144 -8.87 0.62 9.98
N ASP A 145 -8.93 -0.37 10.87
CA ASP A 145 -9.97 -0.43 11.92
C ASP A 145 -9.78 0.63 13.03
N HIS A 146 -8.56 1.17 13.18
CA HIS A 146 -8.20 2.12 14.25
C HIS A 146 -7.77 3.50 13.76
N LYS A 147 -7.67 3.71 12.44
CA LYS A 147 -7.49 5.03 11.83
C LYS A 147 -8.76 5.84 12.06
N LYS A 148 -8.75 6.65 13.12
CA LYS A 148 -9.69 7.76 13.31
C LYS A 148 -9.19 8.99 12.59
#